data_AF-A0A3S3L4G2-F1
#
_entry.id   AF-A0A3S3L4G2-F1
#
_cell.length_a   1.000
_cell.length_b   1.000
_cell.length_c   1.000
_cell.angle_alpha   90.00
_cell.angle_beta   90.00
_cell.angle_gamma   90.00
#
_symmetry.space_group_name_H-M   'P 1'
#
loop_
_entity.id
_entity.type
_entity.pdbx_description
1 polymer ?
#
loop_
_entity_poly.entity_id
_entity_poly.type
_entity_poly.pdbx_seq_one_letter_code
_entity_poly.pdbx_strand_id
1 'polypeptide(L)'
;MIEAAMIWNEPNNKSHWDPELDPDWSRFAGMSILAADAIGLENPAITRVLGGISPIDAGFMSLIKGYGVLDHVDAVAVHGFPLDWNLWQIHEWPQKLGEIAEVTDLPIWISEVGVSSFGAEEVQVWGLRRTAELLLGNAPRVQWYSLYDLPHAWGATTRHREVEGSSYYRHFYMGLLREDGSPKPALEEFVRHTPEMGLVQWFHFEDHRLDDAVAWMKRLGVTSLRTGLSWADSFRPNALDWFDRQMEALADFNVTITFCFTPEHRGLQPHHTSPPQAPEEFAEFCAKMVRRYAPGVRDAAIPMRRVSAA
;
A
#
# COMPACT_ATOMS: atom_id res chain seq x y z
N MET A 1 -9.20 1.14 12.67
CA MET A 1 -10.09 0.14 12.01
C MET A 1 -9.77 0.11 10.52
N ILE A 2 -9.86 -1.07 9.87
CA ILE A 2 -9.74 -1.14 8.40
C ILE A 2 -11.01 -0.55 7.77
N GLU A 3 -10.84 0.36 6.82
CA GLU A 3 -11.93 0.96 6.01
C GLU A 3 -11.80 0.63 4.51
N ALA A 4 -10.62 0.20 4.09
CA ALA A 4 -10.33 -0.12 2.69
C ALA A 4 -9.36 -1.31 2.59
N ALA A 5 -9.56 -2.14 1.58
CA ALA A 5 -8.70 -3.26 1.24
C ALA A 5 -8.17 -3.07 -0.19
N MET A 6 -6.86 -2.89 -0.29
CA MET A 6 -6.14 -2.70 -1.53
C MET A 6 -5.59 -4.04 -2.04
N ILE A 7 -5.90 -4.35 -3.29
CA ILE A 7 -5.54 -5.60 -3.95
C ILE A 7 -4.23 -5.37 -4.69
N TRP A 8 -3.15 -5.92 -4.13
CA TRP A 8 -1.76 -5.80 -4.60
C TRP A 8 -1.10 -4.42 -4.41
N ASN A 9 0.22 -4.39 -4.65
CA ASN A 9 1.06 -3.19 -4.67
C ASN A 9 1.76 -3.10 -6.03
N GLU A 10 1.72 -1.96 -6.72
CA GLU A 10 2.43 -1.72 -7.99
C GLU A 10 2.36 -2.88 -9.02
N PRO A 11 1.16 -3.36 -9.41
CA PRO A 11 1.01 -4.56 -10.25
C PRO A 11 1.57 -4.42 -11.67
N ASN A 12 1.89 -3.21 -12.12
CA ASN A 12 2.59 -2.94 -13.38
C ASN A 12 4.12 -2.76 -13.22
N ASN A 13 4.67 -3.01 -12.04
CA ASN A 13 6.10 -2.98 -11.75
C ASN A 13 6.66 -4.42 -11.62
N LYS A 14 7.70 -4.76 -12.41
CA LYS A 14 8.36 -6.08 -12.37
C LYS A 14 8.80 -6.49 -10.95
N SER A 15 9.14 -5.51 -10.12
CA SER A 15 9.54 -5.72 -8.72
C SER A 15 8.42 -6.21 -7.79
N HIS A 16 7.17 -6.18 -8.26
CA HIS A 16 5.98 -6.55 -7.49
C HIS A 16 5.09 -7.58 -8.20
N TRP A 17 5.11 -7.62 -9.54
CA TRP A 17 4.43 -8.64 -10.35
C TRP A 17 5.28 -8.94 -11.60
N ASP A 18 5.57 -10.20 -11.90
CA ASP A 18 6.47 -10.55 -13.01
C ASP A 18 5.73 -10.63 -14.37
N PRO A 19 5.92 -9.66 -15.29
CA PRO A 19 5.29 -9.70 -16.60
C PRO A 19 5.87 -10.78 -17.53
N GLU A 20 7.01 -11.41 -17.20
CA GLU A 20 7.49 -12.56 -17.98
C GLU A 20 6.64 -13.83 -17.74
N LEU A 21 5.93 -13.88 -16.60
CA LEU A 21 5.01 -14.97 -16.23
C LEU A 21 3.53 -14.64 -16.52
N ASP A 22 3.23 -13.37 -16.77
CA ASP A 22 1.89 -12.84 -17.05
C ASP A 22 1.94 -11.67 -18.06
N PRO A 23 2.37 -11.92 -19.32
CA PRO A 23 2.71 -10.87 -20.28
C PRO A 23 1.51 -10.11 -20.85
N ASP A 24 0.29 -10.56 -20.58
CA ASP A 24 -0.97 -9.89 -20.90
C ASP A 24 -1.74 -9.44 -19.64
N TRP A 25 -1.18 -9.61 -18.44
CA TRP A 25 -1.82 -9.32 -17.15
C TRP A 25 -3.15 -10.06 -16.89
N SER A 26 -3.47 -11.11 -17.67
CA SER A 26 -4.71 -11.87 -17.52
C SER A 26 -4.78 -12.63 -16.19
N ARG A 27 -3.64 -13.10 -15.66
CA ARG A 27 -3.59 -13.75 -14.34
C ARG A 27 -3.78 -12.74 -13.22
N PHE A 28 -3.15 -11.57 -13.33
CA PHE A 28 -3.33 -10.48 -12.37
C PHE A 28 -4.79 -10.04 -12.31
N ALA A 29 -5.43 -9.89 -13.48
CA ALA A 29 -6.83 -9.50 -13.59
C ALA A 29 -7.76 -10.54 -12.93
N GLY A 30 -7.60 -11.83 -13.28
CA GLY A 30 -8.40 -12.91 -12.68
C GLY A 30 -8.22 -13.03 -11.16
N MET A 31 -6.98 -12.93 -10.67
CA MET A 31 -6.68 -12.90 -9.25
C MET A 31 -7.33 -11.70 -8.54
N SER A 32 -7.32 -10.53 -9.19
CA SER A 32 -7.88 -9.30 -8.61
C SER A 32 -9.39 -9.35 -8.49
N ILE A 33 -10.09 -9.89 -9.50
CA ILE A 33 -11.54 -10.11 -9.46
C ILE A 33 -11.91 -11.06 -8.30
N LEU A 34 -11.25 -12.21 -8.22
CA LEU A 34 -11.50 -13.20 -7.16
C LEU A 34 -11.27 -12.60 -5.76
N ALA A 35 -10.20 -11.83 -5.58
CA ALA A 35 -9.92 -11.16 -4.31
C ALA A 35 -10.95 -10.08 -3.98
N ALA A 36 -11.38 -9.27 -4.96
CA ALA A 36 -12.37 -8.22 -4.76
C ALA A 36 -13.76 -8.78 -4.38
N ASP A 37 -14.19 -9.86 -5.04
CA ASP A 37 -15.42 -10.58 -4.70
C ASP A 37 -15.34 -11.20 -3.31
N ALA A 38 -14.23 -11.86 -2.99
CA ALA A 38 -14.01 -12.47 -1.69
C ALA A 38 -14.03 -11.42 -0.55
N ILE A 39 -13.39 -10.27 -0.73
CA ILE A 39 -13.45 -9.13 0.21
C ILE A 39 -14.90 -8.64 0.38
N GLY A 40 -15.61 -8.42 -0.74
CA GLY A 40 -16.98 -7.89 -0.73
C GLY A 40 -18.01 -8.84 -0.12
N LEU A 41 -17.79 -10.16 -0.21
CA LEU A 41 -18.63 -11.18 0.44
C LEU A 41 -18.48 -11.17 1.96
N GLU A 42 -17.26 -10.97 2.48
CA GLU A 42 -16.99 -10.90 3.92
C GLU A 42 -17.45 -9.58 4.55
N ASN A 43 -17.16 -8.45 3.89
CA ASN A 43 -17.65 -7.15 4.34
C ASN A 43 -17.88 -6.18 3.17
N PRO A 44 -19.13 -6.03 2.69
CA PRO A 44 -19.46 -5.12 1.58
C PRO A 44 -19.39 -3.62 1.96
N ALA A 45 -19.05 -3.28 3.21
CA ALA A 45 -18.81 -1.90 3.63
C ALA A 45 -17.33 -1.46 3.49
N ILE A 46 -16.42 -2.39 3.17
CA ILE A 46 -15.00 -2.08 2.95
C ILE A 46 -14.79 -1.65 1.50
N THR A 47 -14.15 -0.49 1.32
CA THR A 47 -13.75 0.01 -0.01
C THR A 47 -12.71 -0.94 -0.60
N ARG A 48 -13.03 -1.63 -1.71
CA ARG A 48 -12.07 -2.42 -2.48
C ARG A 48 -11.31 -1.50 -3.42
N VAL A 49 -9.98 -1.57 -3.41
CA VAL A 49 -9.13 -0.67 -4.19
C VAL A 49 -8.20 -1.48 -5.08
N LEU A 50 -8.16 -1.18 -6.37
CA LEU A 50 -7.13 -1.73 -7.25
C LEU A 50 -5.76 -1.17 -6.83
N GLY A 51 -4.77 -2.06 -6.68
CA GLY A 51 -3.41 -1.73 -6.23
C GLY A 51 -2.78 -0.57 -6.99
N GLY A 52 -2.15 0.35 -6.25
CA GLY A 52 -1.62 1.58 -6.82
C GLY A 52 -0.53 1.34 -7.86
N ILE A 53 -0.70 1.90 -9.06
CA ILE A 53 0.19 1.65 -10.20
C ILE A 53 1.41 2.58 -10.22
N SER A 54 2.56 2.04 -10.62
CA SER A 54 3.87 2.73 -10.63
C SER A 54 4.74 2.12 -11.75
N PRO A 55 4.97 2.82 -12.87
CA PRO A 55 4.55 4.18 -13.18
C PRO A 55 3.02 4.34 -13.33
N ILE A 56 2.54 5.59 -13.32
CA ILE A 56 1.17 5.92 -13.71
C ILE A 56 1.02 5.69 -15.22
N ASP A 57 0.08 4.82 -15.60
CA ASP A 57 -0.11 4.35 -16.96
C ASP A 57 -1.60 4.09 -17.27
N ALA A 58 -2.16 4.92 -18.15
CA ALA A 58 -3.54 4.81 -18.64
C ALA A 58 -3.75 3.61 -19.60
N GLY A 59 -2.69 3.13 -20.25
CA GLY A 59 -2.72 1.94 -21.10
C GLY A 59 -2.92 0.67 -20.26
N PHE A 60 -2.13 0.51 -19.20
CA PHE A 60 -2.33 -0.53 -18.20
C PHE A 60 -3.73 -0.46 -17.57
N MET A 61 -4.18 0.74 -17.14
CA MET A 61 -5.53 0.90 -16.57
C MET A 61 -6.63 0.50 -17.56
N SER A 62 -6.47 0.84 -18.84
CA SER A 62 -7.42 0.47 -19.91
C SER A 62 -7.46 -1.03 -20.17
N LEU A 63 -6.31 -1.71 -20.10
CA LEU A 63 -6.21 -3.16 -20.23
C LEU A 63 -6.91 -3.87 -19.05
N ILE A 64 -6.63 -3.44 -17.83
CA ILE A 64 -7.26 -3.98 -16.61
C ILE A 64 -8.77 -3.70 -16.58
N LYS A 65 -9.22 -2.55 -17.13
CA LYS A 65 -10.64 -2.29 -17.42
C LYS A 65 -11.21 -3.28 -18.43
N GLY A 66 -10.49 -3.57 -19.52
CA GLY A 66 -10.89 -4.51 -20.56
C GLY A 66 -11.08 -5.96 -20.06
N TYR A 67 -10.38 -6.35 -18.99
CA TYR A 67 -10.61 -7.63 -18.29
C TYR A 67 -11.75 -7.61 -17.26
N GLY A 68 -12.43 -6.48 -17.06
CA GLY A 68 -13.57 -6.34 -16.15
C GLY A 68 -13.22 -6.07 -14.68
N VAL A 69 -11.93 -5.96 -14.31
CA VAL A 69 -11.51 -5.81 -12.89
C VAL A 69 -12.13 -4.58 -12.23
N LEU A 70 -12.34 -3.51 -12.99
CA LEU A 70 -12.91 -2.25 -12.50
C LEU A 70 -14.39 -2.37 -12.13
N ASP A 71 -15.10 -3.41 -12.56
CA ASP A 71 -16.50 -3.66 -12.18
C ASP A 71 -16.62 -4.27 -10.76
N HIS A 72 -15.51 -4.71 -10.17
CA HIS A 72 -15.45 -5.39 -8.87
C HIS A 72 -14.82 -4.53 -7.75
N VAL A 73 -14.22 -3.39 -8.07
CA VAL A 73 -13.56 -2.47 -7.12
C VAL A 73 -14.29 -1.13 -7.02
N ASP A 74 -14.16 -0.47 -5.88
CA ASP A 74 -14.84 0.79 -5.55
C ASP A 74 -13.94 2.02 -5.80
N ALA A 75 -12.63 1.81 -5.96
CA ALA A 75 -11.64 2.85 -6.29
C ALA A 75 -10.44 2.25 -7.04
N VAL A 76 -9.70 3.11 -7.75
CA VAL A 76 -8.38 2.80 -8.34
C VAL A 76 -7.30 3.64 -7.69
N ALA A 77 -6.04 3.20 -7.73
CA ALA A 77 -4.96 3.97 -7.13
C ALA A 77 -3.74 4.14 -8.06
N VAL A 78 -2.95 5.17 -7.76
CA VAL A 78 -1.71 5.54 -8.47
C VAL A 78 -0.61 5.91 -7.48
N HIS A 79 0.63 5.63 -7.82
CA HIS A 79 1.81 6.05 -7.05
C HIS A 79 2.65 7.05 -7.84
N GLY A 80 3.36 7.95 -7.15
CA GLY A 80 4.21 8.94 -7.81
C GLY A 80 5.42 9.39 -6.99
N PHE A 81 6.58 9.30 -7.64
CA PHE A 81 7.91 9.67 -7.15
C PHE A 81 8.68 10.45 -8.25
N PRO A 82 8.14 11.59 -8.73
CA PRO A 82 8.68 12.35 -9.88
C PRO A 82 10.01 13.06 -9.62
N LEU A 83 10.49 13.08 -8.37
CA LEU A 83 11.82 13.61 -8.02
C LEU A 83 12.87 12.50 -7.82
N ASP A 84 12.47 11.23 -8.01
CA ASP A 84 13.28 10.07 -7.65
C ASP A 84 13.45 9.06 -8.81
N TRP A 85 12.39 8.31 -9.16
CA TRP A 85 12.47 7.25 -10.17
C TRP A 85 11.34 7.24 -11.21
N ASN A 86 10.33 8.11 -11.11
CA ASN A 86 9.39 8.31 -12.21
C ASN A 86 9.88 9.40 -13.17
N LEU A 87 9.78 9.13 -14.47
CA LEU A 87 10.37 9.95 -15.54
C LEU A 87 9.41 11.07 -16.03
N TRP A 88 8.85 11.82 -15.09
CA TRP A 88 7.99 12.99 -15.34
C TRP A 88 8.16 14.01 -14.19
N GLN A 89 7.91 15.29 -14.45
CA GLN A 89 8.11 16.38 -13.49
C GLN A 89 6.95 16.47 -12.50
N ILE A 90 7.23 16.86 -11.25
CA ILE A 90 6.19 17.02 -10.20
C ILE A 90 5.01 17.91 -10.63
N HIS A 91 5.22 18.89 -11.51
CA HIS A 91 4.16 19.75 -12.04
C HIS A 91 3.15 19.05 -12.98
N GLU A 92 3.48 17.85 -13.48
CA GLU A 92 2.64 17.04 -14.37
C GLU A 92 1.63 16.17 -13.58
N TRP A 93 1.64 16.18 -12.24
CA TRP A 93 0.66 15.47 -11.39
C TRP A 93 -0.81 15.64 -11.84
N PRO A 94 -1.32 16.86 -12.11
CA PRO A 94 -2.71 17.03 -12.57
C PRO A 94 -2.98 16.37 -13.93
N GLN A 95 -1.99 16.36 -14.83
CA GLN A 95 -2.08 15.65 -16.11
C GLN A 95 -2.11 14.14 -15.88
N LYS A 96 -1.27 13.61 -14.98
CA LYS A 96 -1.25 12.17 -14.65
C LYS A 96 -2.53 11.66 -14.01
N LEU A 97 -3.22 12.49 -13.22
CA LEU A 97 -4.56 12.16 -12.75
C LEU A 97 -5.60 12.25 -13.88
N GLY A 98 -5.49 13.24 -14.77
CA GLY A 98 -6.34 13.36 -15.96
C GLY A 98 -6.24 12.17 -16.91
N GLU A 99 -5.03 11.69 -17.20
CA GLU A 99 -4.77 10.51 -18.04
C GLU A 99 -5.49 9.24 -17.50
N ILE A 100 -5.64 9.09 -16.18
CA ILE A 100 -6.38 7.97 -15.56
C ILE A 100 -7.90 8.26 -15.52
N ALA A 101 -8.31 9.51 -15.31
CA ALA A 101 -9.71 9.92 -15.32
C ALA A 101 -10.38 9.79 -16.70
N GLU A 102 -9.61 9.87 -17.80
CA GLU A 102 -10.09 9.54 -19.15
C GLU A 102 -10.44 8.04 -19.31
N VAL A 103 -9.91 7.17 -18.44
CA VAL A 103 -10.15 5.71 -18.49
C VAL A 103 -11.29 5.29 -17.57
N THR A 104 -11.51 5.93 -16.42
CA THR A 104 -12.49 5.48 -15.42
C THR A 104 -13.11 6.63 -14.60
N ASP A 105 -14.40 6.47 -14.30
CA ASP A 105 -15.16 7.36 -13.40
C ASP A 105 -14.96 7.00 -11.91
N LEU A 106 -14.23 5.91 -11.60
CA LEU A 106 -13.94 5.50 -10.24
C LEU A 106 -13.05 6.53 -9.52
N PRO A 107 -13.22 6.73 -8.19
CA PRO A 107 -12.32 7.55 -7.39
C PRO A 107 -10.84 7.14 -7.55
N ILE A 108 -9.99 8.10 -7.91
CA ILE A 108 -8.53 7.90 -8.06
C ILE A 108 -7.83 8.28 -6.76
N TRP A 109 -7.16 7.32 -6.13
CA TRP A 109 -6.42 7.51 -4.88
C TRP A 109 -4.91 7.66 -5.17
N ILE A 110 -4.25 8.64 -4.56
CA ILE A 110 -2.78 8.65 -4.47
C ILE A 110 -2.41 7.88 -3.20
N SER A 111 -2.33 6.55 -3.33
CA SER A 111 -2.03 5.65 -2.21
C SER A 111 -0.55 5.60 -1.84
N GLU A 112 0.31 6.21 -2.63
CA GLU A 112 1.73 6.38 -2.30
C GLU A 112 2.31 7.57 -3.07
N VAL A 113 2.77 8.58 -2.37
CA VAL A 113 3.58 9.66 -2.94
C VAL A 113 4.69 10.02 -1.97
N GLY A 114 5.89 10.26 -2.47
CA GLY A 114 7.02 10.61 -1.62
C GLY A 114 8.12 11.32 -2.39
N VAL A 115 9.05 11.85 -1.62
CA VAL A 115 10.28 12.48 -2.13
C VAL A 115 11.43 12.04 -1.24
N SER A 116 12.49 11.51 -1.85
CA SER A 116 13.70 11.15 -1.12
C SER A 116 14.45 12.39 -0.63
N SER A 117 14.94 12.36 0.60
CA SER A 117 15.92 13.31 1.12
C SER A 117 17.35 13.00 0.66
N PHE A 118 17.55 12.05 -0.26
CA PHE A 118 18.88 11.67 -0.75
C PHE A 118 19.58 12.85 -1.45
N GLY A 119 20.68 13.31 -0.87
CA GLY A 119 21.48 14.44 -1.33
C GLY A 119 21.26 15.73 -0.54
N ALA A 120 20.02 16.01 -0.08
CA ALA A 120 19.68 17.14 0.78
C ALA A 120 18.29 16.97 1.41
N GLU A 121 18.13 17.26 2.71
CA GLU A 121 16.84 17.12 3.40
C GLU A 121 15.83 18.22 3.01
N GLU A 122 16.31 19.37 2.57
CA GLU A 122 15.51 20.49 2.08
C GLU A 122 14.73 20.16 0.80
N VAL A 123 15.21 19.20 -0.01
CA VAL A 123 14.50 18.71 -1.21
C VAL A 123 13.19 18.03 -0.82
N GLN A 124 13.19 17.26 0.27
CA GLN A 124 12.00 16.62 0.80
C GLN A 124 11.00 17.65 1.33
N VAL A 125 11.46 18.72 2.01
CA VAL A 125 10.59 19.82 2.47
C VAL A 125 9.88 20.50 1.30
N TRP A 126 10.64 20.88 0.25
CA TRP A 126 10.07 21.51 -0.95
C TRP A 126 9.11 20.56 -1.68
N GLY A 127 9.52 19.30 -1.85
CA GLY A 127 8.76 18.29 -2.56
C GLY A 127 7.46 17.91 -1.86
N LEU A 128 7.44 17.83 -0.53
CA LEU A 128 6.22 17.60 0.26
C LEU A 128 5.25 18.76 0.12
N ARG A 129 5.70 20.00 0.32
CA ARG A 129 4.86 21.20 0.12
C ARG A 129 4.26 21.23 -1.28
N ARG A 130 5.09 21.00 -2.30
CA ARG A 130 4.62 21.04 -3.69
C ARG A 130 3.67 19.89 -4.03
N THR A 131 3.85 18.74 -3.42
CA THR A 131 2.91 17.61 -3.50
C THR A 131 1.57 17.97 -2.87
N ALA A 132 1.57 18.56 -1.68
CA ALA A 132 0.37 18.99 -0.99
C ALA A 132 -0.44 20.03 -1.81
N GLU A 133 0.24 21.06 -2.33
CA GLU A 133 -0.34 22.09 -3.23
C GLU A 133 -0.99 21.51 -4.50
N LEU A 134 -0.51 20.36 -4.99
CA LEU A 134 -0.97 19.76 -6.25
C LEU A 134 -2.04 18.69 -6.05
N LEU A 135 -2.06 17.99 -4.92
CA LEU A 135 -2.88 16.79 -4.72
C LEU A 135 -4.00 16.95 -3.70
N LEU A 136 -3.79 17.74 -2.62
CA LEU A 136 -4.83 17.93 -1.61
C LEU A 136 -6.01 18.70 -2.21
N GLY A 137 -7.21 18.17 -2.03
CA GLY A 137 -8.44 18.68 -2.66
C GLY A 137 -8.65 18.27 -4.12
N ASN A 138 -7.62 17.77 -4.82
CA ASN A 138 -7.73 17.24 -6.19
C ASN A 138 -7.92 15.71 -6.23
N ALA A 139 -7.70 15.02 -5.11
CA ALA A 139 -7.99 13.60 -4.95
C ALA A 139 -8.62 13.31 -3.57
N PRO A 140 -9.51 12.31 -3.45
CA PRO A 140 -10.16 11.94 -2.18
C PRO A 140 -9.21 11.26 -1.18
N ARG A 141 -8.02 10.83 -1.62
CA ARG A 141 -7.00 10.25 -0.75
C ARG A 141 -5.60 10.54 -1.28
N VAL A 142 -4.73 11.02 -0.41
CA VAL A 142 -3.30 11.28 -0.66
C VAL A 142 -2.53 10.74 0.55
N GLN A 143 -1.58 9.83 0.33
CA GLN A 143 -0.83 9.18 1.40
C GLN A 143 0.68 9.30 1.18
N TRP A 144 1.37 9.92 2.15
CA TRP A 144 2.81 10.19 2.07
C TRP A 144 3.66 8.97 2.45
N TYR A 145 4.61 8.61 1.61
CA TYR A 145 5.61 7.57 1.88
C TYR A 145 6.97 8.23 2.21
N SER A 146 7.54 8.05 3.42
CA SER A 146 7.13 7.19 4.55
C SER A 146 7.28 7.89 5.91
N LEU A 147 6.92 7.21 7.02
CA LEU A 147 7.26 7.71 8.36
C LEU A 147 8.75 7.53 8.64
N TYR A 148 9.28 6.31 8.52
CA TYR A 148 10.70 6.01 8.74
C TYR A 148 11.44 5.79 7.42
N ASP A 149 12.72 6.20 7.42
CA ASP A 149 13.70 5.69 6.48
C ASP A 149 13.80 4.16 6.55
N LEU A 150 14.08 3.55 5.40
CA LEU A 150 14.35 2.12 5.33
C LEU A 150 15.75 1.88 5.92
N PRO A 151 15.91 0.94 6.87
CA PRO A 151 17.22 0.65 7.45
C PRO A 151 18.24 0.21 6.39
N HIS A 152 19.46 0.75 6.42
CA HIS A 152 20.51 0.38 5.45
C HIS A 152 20.90 -1.11 5.52
N ALA A 153 20.69 -1.73 6.68
CA ALA A 153 20.89 -3.17 6.89
C ALA A 153 19.79 -4.03 6.24
N TRP A 154 18.64 -3.45 5.88
CA TRP A 154 17.55 -4.14 5.20
C TRP A 154 17.72 -3.96 3.69
N GLY A 155 17.48 -5.01 2.91
CA GLY A 155 17.44 -4.88 1.46
C GLY A 155 16.19 -4.08 1.05
N ALA A 156 16.35 -3.10 0.16
CA ALA A 156 15.22 -2.62 -0.63
C ALA A 156 14.69 -3.82 -1.44
N THR A 157 13.54 -4.37 -1.04
CA THR A 157 13.06 -5.74 -1.36
C THR A 157 12.77 -5.99 -2.85
N THR A 158 13.04 -5.00 -3.68
CA THR A 158 12.46 -4.80 -5.01
C THR A 158 13.48 -4.35 -6.07
N ARG A 159 14.76 -4.18 -5.74
CA ARG A 159 15.70 -3.36 -6.55
C ARG A 159 17.12 -3.95 -6.73
N HIS A 160 17.69 -3.84 -7.93
CA HIS A 160 18.99 -4.40 -8.31
C HIS A 160 20.16 -3.44 -8.05
N ARG A 161 20.51 -3.22 -6.77
CA ARG A 161 21.67 -2.44 -6.23
C ARG A 161 22.45 -1.57 -7.24
N GLU A 162 23.39 -2.17 -7.96
CA GLU A 162 24.37 -1.46 -8.82
C GLU A 162 23.81 -1.06 -10.20
N VAL A 163 22.79 -1.76 -10.69
CA VAL A 163 22.20 -1.54 -12.03
C VAL A 163 21.34 -0.26 -12.07
N GLU A 164 20.80 0.15 -10.92
CA GLU A 164 19.86 1.28 -10.80
C GLU A 164 20.52 2.60 -10.36
N GLY A 165 21.84 2.60 -10.15
CA GLY A 165 22.60 3.81 -9.80
C GLY A 165 22.09 4.52 -8.55
N SER A 166 21.88 5.84 -8.63
CA SER A 166 21.40 6.64 -7.50
C SER A 166 19.95 6.34 -7.09
N SER A 167 19.12 5.79 -7.98
CA SER A 167 17.72 5.43 -7.68
C SER A 167 17.62 4.37 -6.58
N TYR A 168 18.56 3.41 -6.54
CA TYR A 168 18.62 2.42 -5.46
C TYR A 168 18.78 3.09 -4.08
N TYR A 169 19.66 4.09 -3.98
CA TYR A 169 19.97 4.75 -2.70
C TYR A 169 18.82 5.64 -2.21
N ARG A 170 18.00 6.19 -3.12
CA ARG A 170 16.86 7.05 -2.77
C ARG A 170 15.83 6.36 -1.86
N HIS A 171 15.64 5.05 -2.02
CA HIS A 171 14.72 4.25 -1.19
C HIS A 171 15.04 4.28 0.32
N PHE A 172 16.29 4.53 0.70
CA PHE A 172 16.72 4.58 2.10
C PHE A 172 16.46 5.94 2.78
N TYR A 173 15.98 6.94 2.04
CA TYR A 173 15.84 8.33 2.51
C TYR A 173 14.42 8.90 2.34
N MET A 174 13.40 8.04 2.27
CA MET A 174 11.99 8.43 2.05
C MET A 174 11.24 8.88 3.31
N GLY A 175 11.76 8.57 4.51
CA GLY A 175 11.08 8.83 5.77
C GLY A 175 11.03 10.31 6.15
N LEU A 176 10.02 10.69 6.94
CA LEU A 176 9.99 11.92 7.73
C LEU A 176 10.88 11.83 8.99
N LEU A 177 11.15 10.61 9.44
CA LEU A 177 12.14 10.23 10.45
C LEU A 177 13.29 9.48 9.78
N ARG A 178 14.49 9.62 10.35
CA ARG A 178 15.66 8.81 9.98
C ARG A 178 15.54 7.39 10.55
N GLU A 179 16.48 6.50 10.18
CA GLU A 179 16.53 5.10 10.64
C GLU A 179 16.49 5.00 12.19
N ASP A 180 17.12 5.96 12.89
CA ASP A 180 17.17 6.06 14.36
C ASP A 180 15.93 6.71 15.02
N GLY A 181 14.91 7.07 14.22
CA GLY A 181 13.71 7.77 14.69
C GLY A 181 13.90 9.28 14.95
N SER A 182 15.06 9.85 14.65
CA SER A 182 15.27 11.30 14.73
C SER A 182 14.51 12.03 13.61
N PRO A 183 13.86 13.18 13.89
CA PRO A 183 13.05 13.88 12.90
C PRO A 183 13.90 14.58 11.82
N LYS A 184 13.43 14.54 10.58
CA LYS A 184 13.91 15.39 9.48
C LYS A 184 13.13 16.70 9.39
N PRO A 185 13.66 17.77 8.76
CA PRO A 185 12.95 19.02 8.53
C PRO A 185 11.58 18.87 7.86
N ALA A 186 11.40 17.88 6.98
CA ALA A 186 10.12 17.65 6.30
C ALA A 186 8.96 17.27 7.24
N LEU A 187 9.26 16.77 8.44
CA LEU A 187 8.24 16.46 9.46
C LEU A 187 7.48 17.72 9.90
N GLU A 188 8.14 18.88 10.00
CA GLU A 188 7.48 20.15 10.34
C GLU A 188 6.61 20.69 9.20
N GLU A 189 6.88 20.31 7.96
CA GLU A 189 6.02 20.61 6.82
C GLU A 189 4.83 19.64 6.80
N PHE A 190 5.05 18.34 7.01
CA PHE A 190 3.99 17.32 7.01
C PHE A 190 2.84 17.64 7.97
N VAL A 191 3.16 18.06 9.20
CA VAL A 191 2.15 18.40 10.24
C VAL A 191 1.24 19.56 9.83
N ARG A 192 1.60 20.36 8.82
CA ARG A 192 0.74 21.44 8.28
C ARG A 192 -0.38 20.91 7.38
N HIS A 193 -0.27 19.67 6.95
CA HIS A 193 -1.14 19.00 5.98
C HIS A 193 -1.91 17.83 6.59
N THR A 194 -1.74 17.56 7.88
CA THR A 194 -2.53 16.57 8.64
C THR A 194 -3.78 17.22 9.25
N PRO A 195 -4.95 16.56 9.22
CA PRO A 195 -5.18 15.15 8.88
C PRO A 195 -5.44 14.85 7.39
N GLU A 196 -5.48 15.85 6.51
CA GLU A 196 -5.86 15.70 5.10
C GLU A 196 -4.90 14.81 4.29
N MET A 197 -3.60 14.88 4.59
CA MET A 197 -2.59 13.97 4.07
C MET A 197 -2.42 12.76 5.01
N GLY A 198 -2.76 11.58 4.50
CA GLY A 198 -2.48 10.32 5.19
C GLY A 198 -1.00 9.92 5.10
N LEU A 199 -0.66 8.79 5.72
CA LEU A 199 0.70 8.27 5.72
C LEU A 199 0.74 6.81 5.24
N VAL A 200 1.85 6.41 4.62
CA VAL A 200 2.15 5.03 4.23
C VAL A 200 3.36 4.57 5.05
N GLN A 201 3.18 3.52 5.85
CA GLN A 201 4.28 2.87 6.56
C GLN A 201 4.11 1.36 6.48
N TRP A 202 5.00 0.70 5.75
CA TRP A 202 5.11 -0.75 5.76
C TRP A 202 5.79 -1.20 7.05
N PHE A 203 5.18 -2.14 7.76
CA PHE A 203 5.80 -2.86 8.86
C PHE A 203 6.23 -4.25 8.37
N HIS A 204 7.52 -4.54 8.44
CA HIS A 204 8.01 -5.89 8.17
C HIS A 204 7.52 -6.88 9.25
N PHE A 205 7.65 -8.18 8.99
CA PHE A 205 7.33 -9.20 9.97
C PHE A 205 8.11 -8.98 11.29
N GLU A 206 7.41 -8.89 12.41
CA GLU A 206 7.97 -8.58 13.74
C GLU A 206 8.79 -7.27 13.79
N ASP A 207 8.39 -6.24 13.03
CA ASP A 207 9.05 -4.92 13.06
C ASP A 207 8.94 -4.26 14.44
N HIS A 208 10.05 -4.28 15.18
CA HIS A 208 10.21 -3.70 16.51
C HIS A 208 9.83 -2.21 16.62
N ARG A 209 9.76 -1.47 15.51
CA ARG A 209 9.41 -0.04 15.48
C ARG A 209 7.91 0.23 15.57
N LEU A 210 7.05 -0.81 15.56
CA LEU A 210 5.58 -0.67 15.51
C LEU A 210 5.02 0.31 16.56
N ASP A 211 5.43 0.19 17.82
CA ASP A 211 4.86 1.01 18.90
C ASP A 211 5.33 2.46 18.84
N ASP A 212 6.62 2.70 18.56
CA ASP A 212 7.18 4.04 18.38
C ASP A 212 6.57 4.71 17.14
N ALA A 213 6.35 3.95 16.06
CA ALA A 213 5.66 4.43 14.86
C ALA A 213 4.21 4.84 15.17
N VAL A 214 3.47 4.04 15.93
CA VAL A 214 2.10 4.37 16.37
C VAL A 214 2.10 5.64 17.23
N ALA A 215 3.05 5.78 18.16
CA ALA A 215 3.19 6.97 18.98
C ALA A 215 3.51 8.22 18.14
N TRP A 216 4.39 8.10 17.14
CA TRP A 216 4.69 9.17 16.19
C TRP A 216 3.49 9.54 15.32
N MET A 217 2.81 8.58 14.70
CA MET A 217 1.63 8.87 13.85
C MET A 217 0.53 9.58 14.64
N LYS A 218 0.27 9.15 15.89
CA LYS A 218 -0.65 9.86 16.81
C LYS A 218 -0.18 11.27 17.13
N ARG A 219 1.11 11.47 17.41
CA ARG A 219 1.71 12.79 17.68
C ARG A 219 1.63 13.73 16.47
N LEU A 220 1.73 13.18 15.26
CA LEU A 220 1.64 13.91 14.00
C LEU A 220 0.20 14.22 13.57
N GLY A 221 -0.83 13.72 14.27
CA GLY A 221 -2.22 13.92 13.88
C GLY A 221 -2.67 13.11 12.66
N VAL A 222 -1.93 12.04 12.31
CA VAL A 222 -2.30 11.13 11.21
C VAL A 222 -3.58 10.40 11.57
N THR A 223 -4.58 10.47 10.69
CA THR A 223 -5.83 9.70 10.81
C THR A 223 -5.90 8.56 9.80
N SER A 224 -5.53 8.81 8.53
CA SER A 224 -5.47 7.80 7.47
C SER A 224 -4.07 7.17 7.38
N LEU A 225 -4.01 5.84 7.48
CA LEU A 225 -2.79 5.05 7.36
C LEU A 225 -2.94 4.00 6.27
N ARG A 226 -1.88 3.77 5.48
CA ARG A 226 -1.72 2.59 4.64
C ARG A 226 -0.53 1.75 5.09
N THR A 227 -0.77 0.45 5.19
CA THR A 227 0.22 -0.62 5.44
C THR A 227 -0.29 -1.88 4.73
N GLY A 228 0.23 -3.06 5.01
CA GLY A 228 -0.31 -4.30 4.47
C GLY A 228 -0.08 -5.55 5.31
N LEU A 229 -0.84 -6.59 4.97
CA LEU A 229 -0.66 -7.95 5.50
C LEU A 229 -0.16 -8.84 4.37
N SER A 230 0.97 -9.50 4.61
CA SER A 230 1.68 -10.27 3.59
C SER A 230 1.19 -11.73 3.56
N TRP A 231 0.61 -12.16 2.43
CA TRP A 231 0.20 -13.54 2.18
C TRP A 231 1.42 -14.48 2.23
N ALA A 232 2.57 -14.09 1.69
CA ALA A 232 3.84 -14.77 1.89
C ALA A 232 4.20 -14.94 3.38
N ASP A 233 4.07 -13.88 4.19
CA ASP A 233 4.37 -13.96 5.62
C ASP A 233 3.32 -14.74 6.41
N SER A 234 2.11 -14.94 5.87
CA SER A 234 1.06 -15.77 6.50
C SER A 234 1.45 -17.26 6.66
N PHE A 235 2.51 -17.70 5.96
CA PHE A 235 3.11 -19.03 6.11
C PHE A 235 4.28 -19.08 7.10
N ARG A 236 4.66 -17.96 7.74
CA ARG A 236 5.64 -17.95 8.83
C ARG A 236 5.04 -18.53 10.12
N PRO A 237 5.87 -19.09 11.02
CA PRO A 237 5.46 -19.33 12.40
C PRO A 237 4.87 -18.06 13.04
N ASN A 238 3.82 -18.23 13.85
CA ASN A 238 3.16 -17.16 14.61
C ASN A 238 2.60 -15.99 13.77
N ALA A 239 2.38 -16.18 12.45
CA ALA A 239 2.01 -15.07 11.58
C ALA A 239 0.69 -14.38 11.95
N LEU A 240 -0.30 -15.13 12.44
CA LEU A 240 -1.53 -14.54 12.94
C LEU A 240 -1.31 -13.72 14.22
N ASP A 241 -0.43 -14.15 15.14
CA ASP A 241 -0.14 -13.41 16.36
C ASP A 241 0.52 -12.05 16.04
N TRP A 242 1.41 -12.01 15.03
CA TRP A 242 1.98 -10.75 14.52
C TRP A 242 0.92 -9.87 13.85
N PHE A 243 0.06 -10.44 12.99
CA PHE A 243 -0.99 -9.67 12.33
C PHE A 243 -2.03 -9.13 13.34
N ASP A 244 -2.40 -9.91 14.35
CA ASP A 244 -3.24 -9.47 15.47
C ASP A 244 -2.61 -8.28 16.19
N ARG A 245 -1.34 -8.40 16.56
CA ARG A 245 -0.59 -7.35 17.25
C ARG A 245 -0.44 -6.07 16.42
N GLN A 246 -0.25 -6.20 15.10
CA GLN A 246 -0.21 -5.05 14.21
C GLN A 246 -1.59 -4.38 14.15
N MET A 247 -2.65 -5.14 13.92
CA MET A 247 -4.00 -4.59 13.76
C MET A 247 -4.57 -4.01 15.06
N GLU A 248 -4.23 -4.56 16.22
CA GLU A 248 -4.55 -3.99 17.54
C GLU A 248 -3.84 -2.63 17.73
N ALA A 249 -2.54 -2.55 17.46
CA ALA A 249 -1.77 -1.31 17.60
C ALA A 249 -2.25 -0.19 16.64
N LEU A 250 -2.80 -0.59 15.48
CA LEU A 250 -3.35 0.32 14.46
C LEU A 250 -4.86 0.59 14.60
N ALA A 251 -5.50 0.15 15.69
CA ALA A 251 -6.95 0.26 15.88
C ALA A 251 -7.49 1.69 15.79
N ASP A 252 -6.71 2.69 16.24
CA ASP A 252 -7.08 4.11 16.27
C ASP A 252 -6.98 4.84 14.92
N PHE A 253 -6.43 4.21 13.87
CA PHE A 253 -6.30 4.81 12.54
C PHE A 253 -7.37 4.31 11.57
N ASN A 254 -7.67 5.10 10.55
CA ASN A 254 -8.44 4.70 9.37
C ASN A 254 -7.49 3.98 8.39
N VAL A 255 -7.50 2.64 8.41
CA VAL A 255 -6.50 1.82 7.73
C VAL A 255 -6.96 1.40 6.33
N THR A 256 -6.18 1.76 5.31
CA THR A 256 -6.14 1.04 4.03
C THR A 256 -5.17 -0.13 4.20
N ILE A 257 -5.64 -1.37 4.19
CA ILE A 257 -4.76 -2.55 4.23
C ILE A 257 -4.45 -3.01 2.80
N THR A 258 -3.18 -3.17 2.45
CA THR A 258 -2.77 -3.76 1.18
C THR A 258 -2.50 -5.26 1.34
N PHE A 259 -3.06 -6.07 0.46
CA PHE A 259 -2.77 -7.49 0.37
C PHE A 259 -1.85 -7.76 -0.82
N CYS A 260 -0.63 -8.23 -0.52
CA CYS A 260 0.38 -8.84 -1.38
C CYS A 260 1.11 -9.85 -0.47
N PHE A 261 2.28 -10.42 -0.72
CA PHE A 261 2.85 -10.92 -1.98
C PHE A 261 2.66 -12.43 -2.06
N THR A 262 2.98 -13.06 -3.19
CA THR A 262 2.86 -14.52 -3.36
C THR A 262 3.88 -15.26 -2.47
N PRO A 263 3.47 -16.25 -1.65
CA PRO A 263 4.42 -17.16 -1.00
C PRO A 263 5.22 -17.92 -2.05
N GLU A 264 6.54 -18.05 -1.91
CA GLU A 264 7.41 -18.67 -2.92
C GLU A 264 6.90 -20.04 -3.41
N HIS A 265 6.48 -20.92 -2.48
CA HIS A 265 5.97 -22.26 -2.81
C HIS A 265 4.57 -22.26 -3.46
N ARG A 266 3.92 -21.10 -3.61
CA ARG A 266 2.61 -20.90 -4.27
C ARG A 266 2.69 -20.14 -5.59
N GLY A 267 3.85 -19.55 -5.93
CA GLY A 267 4.07 -18.93 -7.23
C GLY A 267 4.32 -19.96 -8.34
N LEU A 268 4.09 -19.58 -9.60
CA LEU A 268 4.58 -20.30 -10.78
C LEU A 268 6.12 -20.44 -10.77
N GLN A 269 6.81 -19.49 -10.14
CA GLN A 269 8.22 -19.56 -9.75
C GLN A 269 8.36 -19.25 -8.24
N PRO A 270 9.44 -19.71 -7.57
CA PRO A 270 9.69 -19.44 -6.16
C PRO A 270 10.16 -18.00 -5.91
N HIS A 271 9.24 -17.04 -6.11
CA HIS A 271 9.51 -15.61 -5.97
C HIS A 271 8.24 -14.85 -5.61
N HIS A 272 8.36 -13.77 -4.82
CA HIS A 272 7.20 -13.04 -4.28
C HIS A 272 6.39 -12.28 -5.33
N THR A 273 7.01 -11.95 -6.47
CA THR A 273 6.36 -11.31 -7.63
C THR A 273 5.70 -12.30 -8.58
N SER A 274 5.89 -13.60 -8.38
CA SER A 274 5.33 -14.60 -9.27
C SER A 274 3.81 -14.62 -9.17
N PRO A 275 3.07 -14.72 -10.29
CA PRO A 275 1.65 -15.05 -10.26
C PRO A 275 1.43 -16.36 -9.48
N PRO A 276 0.33 -16.49 -8.70
CA PRO A 276 0.03 -17.71 -7.98
C PRO A 276 -0.35 -18.84 -8.94
N GLN A 277 -0.05 -20.08 -8.52
CA GLN A 277 -0.52 -21.31 -9.18
C GLN A 277 -2.05 -21.45 -9.12
N ALA A 278 -2.64 -21.01 -8.00
CA ALA A 278 -4.08 -21.01 -7.75
C ALA A 278 -4.49 -19.63 -7.18
N PRO A 279 -5.06 -18.71 -8.00
CA PRO A 279 -5.43 -17.37 -7.55
C PRO A 279 -6.51 -17.35 -6.46
N GLU A 280 -7.30 -18.42 -6.35
CA GLU A 280 -8.30 -18.62 -5.30
C GLU A 280 -7.68 -18.64 -3.89
N GLU A 281 -6.43 -19.09 -3.75
CA GLU A 281 -5.75 -19.11 -2.44
C GLU A 281 -5.41 -17.70 -1.93
N PHE A 282 -5.13 -16.76 -2.84
CA PHE A 282 -4.95 -15.35 -2.49
C PHE A 282 -6.30 -14.71 -2.14
N ALA A 283 -7.37 -15.00 -2.89
CA ALA A 283 -8.71 -14.52 -2.57
C ALA A 283 -9.20 -15.00 -1.19
N GLU A 284 -8.96 -16.28 -0.86
CA GLU A 284 -9.26 -16.86 0.45
C GLU A 284 -8.38 -16.27 1.57
N PHE A 285 -7.14 -15.87 1.28
CA PHE A 285 -6.32 -15.10 2.24
C PHE A 285 -6.95 -13.72 2.50
N CYS A 286 -7.30 -12.97 1.45
CA CYS A 286 -7.96 -11.67 1.57
C CYS A 286 -9.27 -11.77 2.38
N ALA A 287 -10.12 -12.77 2.10
CA ALA A 287 -11.34 -13.03 2.87
C ALA A 287 -11.04 -13.32 4.35
N LYS A 288 -10.09 -14.21 4.66
CA LYS A 288 -9.69 -14.50 6.05
C LYS A 288 -9.22 -13.27 6.80
N MET A 289 -8.44 -12.38 6.17
CA MET A 289 -7.95 -11.16 6.80
C MET A 289 -9.08 -10.15 7.03
N VAL A 290 -9.99 -9.97 6.05
CA VAL A 290 -11.16 -9.10 6.20
C VAL A 290 -12.10 -9.63 7.28
N ARG A 291 -12.46 -10.91 7.28
CA ARG A 291 -13.29 -11.54 8.32
C ARG A 291 -12.73 -11.35 9.72
N ARG A 292 -11.39 -11.37 9.86
CA ARG A 292 -10.70 -11.25 11.15
C ARG A 292 -10.57 -9.81 11.65
N TYR A 293 -10.19 -8.87 10.78
CA TYR A 293 -9.79 -7.51 11.17
C TYR A 293 -10.77 -6.42 10.74
N ALA A 294 -11.75 -6.78 9.92
CA ALA A 294 -12.82 -5.93 9.41
C ALA A 294 -14.16 -6.69 9.33
N PRO A 295 -14.59 -7.43 10.38
CA PRO A 295 -15.80 -8.24 10.32
C PRO A 295 -17.01 -7.40 9.94
N GLY A 296 -17.85 -7.91 9.04
CA GLY A 296 -19.11 -7.28 8.67
C GLY A 296 -20.02 -7.10 9.90
N VAL A 297 -20.93 -6.12 9.85
CA VAL A 297 -21.84 -5.78 10.95
C VAL A 297 -22.70 -6.97 11.44
N ARG A 298 -22.84 -8.03 10.62
CA ARG A 298 -23.51 -9.28 11.00
C ARG A 298 -22.69 -10.16 11.95
N ASP A 299 -21.37 -10.16 11.85
CA ASP A 299 -20.49 -11.03 12.64
C ASP A 299 -20.05 -10.42 13.97
N ALA A 300 -20.02 -9.08 14.07
CA ALA A 300 -19.74 -8.36 15.31
C ALA A 300 -20.74 -8.65 16.45
N ALA A 301 -21.86 -9.31 16.16
CA ALA A 301 -22.95 -9.60 17.09
C ALA A 301 -22.78 -10.88 17.93
N ILE A 302 -21.70 -11.67 17.75
CA ILE A 302 -21.44 -12.88 18.57
C ILE A 302 -20.28 -12.63 19.55
N PRO A 303 -20.56 -12.12 20.77
CA PRO A 303 -19.56 -12.14 21.82
C PRO A 303 -19.28 -13.60 22.21
N MET A 304 -18.03 -14.05 22.08
CA MET A 304 -17.57 -15.35 22.58
C MET A 304 -17.66 -15.40 24.12
N ARG A 305 -18.85 -15.67 24.65
CA ARG A 305 -19.02 -16.08 26.05
C ARG A 305 -18.33 -17.43 26.22
N ARG A 306 -17.16 -17.43 26.86
CA ARG A 306 -16.60 -18.63 27.48
C ARG A 306 -17.64 -19.19 28.45
N VAL A 307 -18.18 -20.37 28.13
CA VAL A 307 -18.97 -21.15 29.09
C VAL A 307 -17.98 -21.77 30.07
N SER A 308 -17.84 -21.17 31.26
CA SER A 308 -17.20 -21.85 32.38
C SER A 308 -18.16 -22.90 32.92
N ALA A 309 -17.83 -24.17 32.75
CA ALA A 309 -18.50 -25.24 33.47
C ALA A 309 -18.10 -25.19 34.96
N ALA A 310 -19.11 -25.24 35.83
CA ALA A 310 -19.02 -25.47 37.27
C ALA A 310 -20.29 -26.25 37.68
#